data_AF-A0A1H6JCV2-F1
#
_entry.id   AF-A0A1H6JCV2-F1
#
_cell.length_a   1.000
_cell.length_b   1.000
_cell.length_c   1.000
_cell.angle_alpha   90.00
_cell.angle_beta   90.00
_cell.angle_gamma   90.00
#
_symmetry.space_group_name_H-M   'P 1'
#
loop_
_entity.id
_entity.type
_entity.pdbx_description
1 polymer ?
#
loop_
_entity_poly.entity_id
_entity_poly.type
_entity_poly.pdbx_seq_one_letter_code
_entity_poly.pdbx_strand_id
1 'polypeptide(L)' 'MTEQLNHTIKVLEKVSFSKDLFIKEVNKAINILLPFEIEQLKKWIVDFTKNNTDFREVLTLV' A
#
# COMPACT_ATOMS: atom_id res chain seq x y z
N MET A 1 2.53 10.15 11.65
CA MET A 1 1.91 9.77 10.36
C MET A 1 1.55 11.05 9.63
N THR A 2 2.12 11.28 8.45
CA THR A 2 1.96 12.50 7.64
C THR A 2 0.62 12.52 6.90
N GLU A 3 0.21 13.69 6.42
CA GLU A 3 -0.99 13.81 5.56
C GLU A 3 -0.85 13.02 4.25
N GLN A 4 0.36 12.96 3.68
CA GLN A 4 0.63 12.23 2.45
C GLN A 4 0.42 10.72 2.61
N LEU A 5 0.94 10.12 3.68
CA LEU A 5 0.75 8.69 3.96
C LEU A 5 -0.72 8.36 4.28
N ASN A 6 -1.40 9.21 5.04
CA ASN A 6 -2.83 9.06 5.32
C ASN A 6 -3.68 9.05 4.04
N HIS A 7 -3.39 9.96 3.11
CA HIS A 7 -4.07 10.01 1.82
C HIS A 7 -3.80 8.75 1.00
N THR A 8 -2.54 8.31 0.91
CA THR A 8 -2.16 7.07 0.24
C THR A 8 -2.95 5.87 0.77
N ILE A 9 -3.02 5.71 2.10
CA ILE A 9 -3.72 4.58 2.71
C ILE A 9 -5.21 4.58 2.37
N LYS A 10 -5.89 5.74 2.43
CA LYS A 10 -7.31 5.85 2.04
C LYS A 10 -7.55 5.46 0.58
N VAL A 11 -6.64 5.84 -0.32
CA VAL A 11 -6.72 5.44 -1.73
C VAL A 11 -6.58 3.93 -1.87
N LEU A 12 -5.58 3.34 -1.20
CA LEU A 12 -5.33 1.89 -1.22
C LEU A 12 -6.50 1.08 -0.66
N GLU A 13 -7.10 1.51 0.46
CA GLU A 13 -8.32 0.90 1.01
C GLU A 13 -9.46 0.94 -0.01
N LYS A 14 -9.66 2.09 -0.68
CA LYS A 14 -10.73 2.25 -1.68
C LYS A 14 -10.53 1.34 -2.89
N VAL A 15 -9.29 1.10 -3.34
CA VAL A 15 -9.01 0.24 -4.52
C VAL A 15 -8.75 -1.22 -4.17
N SER A 16 -8.79 -1.60 -2.88
CA SER A 16 -8.49 -2.95 -2.39
C SER A 16 -9.42 -4.05 -2.91
N PHE A 17 -10.54 -3.70 -3.53
CA PHE A 17 -11.43 -4.65 -4.21
C PHE A 17 -10.83 -5.24 -5.50
N SER A 18 -9.78 -4.62 -6.06
CA SER A 18 -9.12 -5.06 -7.28
C SER A 18 -7.61 -5.10 -7.08
N LYS A 19 -7.03 -6.29 -7.23
CA LYS A 19 -5.58 -6.52 -7.08
C LYS A 19 -4.76 -5.68 -8.06
N ASP A 20 -5.17 -5.59 -9.33
CA ASP A 20 -4.48 -4.78 -10.34
C ASP A 20 -4.49 -3.28 -10.01
N LEU A 21 -5.63 -2.73 -9.57
CA LEU A 21 -5.71 -1.34 -9.14
C LEU A 21 -4.90 -1.07 -7.88
N PHE A 22 -4.92 -2.00 -6.92
CA PHE A 22 -4.13 -1.90 -5.70
C PHE A 22 -2.63 -1.85 -6.02
N ILE A 23 -2.13 -2.77 -6.85
CA ILE A 23 -0.73 -2.79 -7.29
C ILE A 23 -0.35 -1.49 -7.98
N LYS A 24 -1.21 -0.96 -8.85
CA LYS A 24 -0.96 0.29 -9.56
C LYS A 24 -0.83 1.49 -8.61
N GLU A 25 -1.72 1.59 -7.62
CA GLU A 25 -1.67 2.69 -6.65
C GLU A 25 -0.53 2.53 -5.63
N VAL A 26 -0.14 1.29 -5.26
CA VAL A 26 1.07 1.05 -4.45
C VAL A 26 2.32 1.54 -5.19
N ASN A 27 2.48 1.20 -6.47
CA ASN A 27 3.60 1.68 -7.28
C ASN A 27 3.63 3.22 -7.35
N LYS A 28 2.46 3.85 -7.50
CA LYS A 28 2.36 5.31 -7.50
C LYS A 28 2.77 5.90 -6.15
N ALA A 29 2.35 5.28 -5.05
CA ALA A 29 2.68 5.69 -3.69
C ALA A 29 4.19 5.64 -3.40
N ILE A 30 4.87 4.59 -3.84
CA ILE A 30 6.33 4.43 -3.65
C ILE A 30 7.11 5.57 -4.34
N ASN A 31 6.62 6.08 -5.46
CA ASN A 31 7.27 7.17 -6.19
C ASN A 31 7.08 8.57 -5.57
N ILE A 32 6.10 8.74 -4.68
CA ILE A 32 5.76 10.05 -4.09
C ILE A 32 6.08 10.14 -2.60
N LEU A 33 6.21 9.01 -1.92
CA LEU A 33 6.46 8.95 -0.49
C LEU A 33 7.96 9.06 -0.18
N LEU A 34 8.27 9.68 0.96
CA LEU A 34 9.61 9.70 1.51
C LEU A 34 10.01 8.29 1.99
N PRO A 35 11.31 7.97 2.08
CA PRO A 35 11.79 6.64 2.47
C PRO A 35 11.16 6.12 3.77
N PHE A 36 11.05 6.97 4.80
CA PHE A 36 10.46 6.59 6.08
C PHE A 36 8.94 6.33 6.00
N GLU A 37 8.25 6.97 5.05
CA GLU A 37 6.82 6.76 4.82
C GLU A 37 6.58 5.48 4.03
N ILE A 38 7.50 5.12 3.12
CA ILE A 38 7.49 3.83 2.42
C ILE A 38 7.61 2.69 3.45
N GLU A 39 8.50 2.81 4.44
CA GLU A 39 8.60 1.80 5.51
C GLU A 39 7.30 1.67 6.33
N GLN A 40 6.62 2.78 6.60
CA GLN A 40 5.31 2.75 7.27
C GLN A 40 4.23 2.15 6.38
N LEU A 41 4.24 2.47 5.08
CA LEU A 41 3.34 1.89 4.10
C LEU A 41 3.53 0.37 4.00
N LYS A 42 4.77 -0.13 3.98
CA LYS A 42 5.06 -1.57 3.98
C LYS A 42 4.43 -2.28 5.18
N LYS A 43 4.62 -1.73 6.39
CA LYS A 43 4.02 -2.29 7.62
C LYS A 43 2.50 -2.33 7.51
N TRP A 44 1.90 -1.23 7.04
CA TRP A 44 0.47 -1.15 6.83
C TRP A 44 -0.03 -2.18 5.81
N ILE A 45 0.64 -2.36 4.67
CA ILE A 45 0.25 -3.37 3.66
C ILE A 45 0.34 -4.78 4.24
N VAL A 46 1.39 -5.10 5.01
CA VAL A 46 1.53 -6.40 5.68
C VAL A 46 0.36 -6.65 6.64
N ASP A 47 0.02 -5.66 7.47
CA ASP A 47 -1.10 -5.80 8.41
C ASP A 47 -2.46 -5.87 7.71
N PHE A 48 -2.66 -5.07 6.65
CA PHE A 48 -3.87 -5.05 5.84
C PHE A 48 -4.12 -6.38 5.12
N THR A 49 -3.04 -7.00 4.63
CA THR A 49 -3.10 -8.26 3.87
C THR A 49 -2.98 -9.51 4.73
N LYS A 50 -2.73 -9.36 6.04
CA LYS A 50 -2.59 -10.47 6.99
C LYS A 50 -3.78 -11.42 7.01
N ASN A 51 -4.98 -10.90 6.73
CA ASN A 51 -6.22 -11.67 6.69
C ASN A 51 -6.65 -12.07 5.26
N ASN A 52 -5.93 -11.66 4.21
CA ASN A 52 -6.28 -11.89 2.81
C ASN A 52 -5.09 -12.47 2.03
N THR A 53 -5.10 -13.79 1.86
CA THR A 53 -4.05 -14.57 1.19
C THR A 53 -3.77 -14.18 -0.27
N ASP A 54 -4.72 -13.52 -0.95
CA ASP A 54 -4.63 -13.12 -2.36
C ASP A 54 -3.57 -12.03 -2.65
N PHE A 55 -3.12 -11.31 -1.63
CA PHE A 55 -2.20 -10.18 -1.78
C PHE A 55 -0.73 -10.51 -1.53
N ARG A 56 -0.36 -11.79 -1.41
CA ARG A 56 1.03 -12.20 -1.20
C ARG A 56 2.00 -11.70 -2.28
N GLU A 57 1.56 -11.61 -3.54
CA GLU A 57 2.36 -11.04 -4.65
C GLU A 57 2.59 -9.52 -4.52
N VAL A 58 1.78 -8.80 -3.74
CA VAL A 58 2.00 -7.36 -3.54
C VAL A 58 3.19 -7.11 -2.60
N LEU A 59 3.46 -8.04 -1.68
CA LEU A 59 4.59 -7.95 -0.76
C LEU A 59 5.95 -8.09 -1.47
N THR A 60 6.00 -8.67 -2.66
CA THR A 60 7.24 -8.75 -3.46
C THR A 60 7.57 -7.46 -4.23
N LEU A 61 6.64 -6.50 -4.32
CA LEU A 61 6.82 -5.25 -5.04
C LEU A 61 7.48 -4.13 -4.22
N VAL A 62 7.59 -4.31 -2.89
CA VAL A 62 7.95 -3.23 -1.96
C VAL A 62 9.27 -3.51 -1.26
#